data_AF-A0A848LEN1-F1
#
_entry.id   AF-A0A848LEN1-F1
#
_cell.length_a   1.000
_cell.length_b   1.000
_cell.length_c   1.000
_cell.angle_alpha   90.00
_cell.angle_beta   90.00
_cell.angle_gamma   90.00
#
_symmetry.space_group_name_H-M   'P 1'
#
loop_
_entity.id
_entity.type
_entity.pdbx_description
1 polymer ?
#
loop_
_entity_poly.entity_id
_entity_poly.type
_entity_poly.pdbx_seq_one_letter_code
_entity_poly.pdbx_strand_id
1 'polypeptide(L)'
;MPDMLAIISKAVFEKEAPGKQPGDVLPMDRYRSNSKYLEPLAQGGRLFLVTVRPPNEALWLVAVLEGLKSDEEGWRARSNRVPITDLTALIPQIRFESGKGIQAAKGALGMSLQTPRALSAADAELMLQAAGGANLSGPTNLTAHEEHPKLACLCRRCLPNSPERAETGGLTFVRSKVETGEKVLYYWLPEELSADAKVIAQSVRGALARRANL
;
A
#
# COMPACT_ATOMS: atom_id res chain seq x y z
N MET A 1 -10.12 3.04 -9.00
CA MET A 1 -8.67 3.15 -9.26
C MET A 1 -8.21 1.83 -9.83
N PRO A 2 -7.31 1.79 -10.83
CA PRO A 2 -6.90 0.54 -11.45
C PRO A 2 -6.03 -0.28 -10.50
N ASP A 3 -6.35 -1.57 -10.40
CA ASP A 3 -5.50 -2.57 -9.77
C ASP A 3 -4.92 -3.46 -10.87
N MET A 4 -3.61 -3.58 -10.91
CA MET A 4 -2.90 -4.36 -11.93
C MET A 4 -2.07 -5.44 -11.26
N LEU A 5 -2.05 -6.64 -11.83
CA LEU A 5 -1.14 -7.71 -11.47
C LEU A 5 0.00 -7.80 -12.49
N ALA A 6 1.24 -7.92 -12.01
CA ALA A 6 2.40 -8.16 -12.84
C ALA A 6 3.35 -9.18 -12.19
N ILE A 7 4.08 -9.93 -13.01
CA ILE A 7 5.02 -10.93 -12.54
C ILE A 7 6.44 -10.37 -12.37
N ILE A 8 7.07 -10.69 -11.25
CA ILE A 8 8.51 -10.63 -11.06
C ILE A 8 9.08 -12.01 -11.40
N SER A 9 10.02 -12.06 -12.35
CA SER A 9 10.67 -13.31 -12.72
C SER A 9 11.39 -13.96 -11.53
N LYS A 10 11.52 -15.29 -11.55
CA LYS A 10 12.28 -16.05 -10.55
C LYS A 10 13.67 -15.45 -10.30
N ALA A 11 14.39 -15.12 -11.38
CA ALA A 11 15.74 -14.59 -11.30
C ALA A 11 15.81 -13.22 -10.61
N VAL A 12 14.84 -12.34 -10.90
CA VAL A 12 14.76 -11.03 -10.24
C VAL A 12 14.43 -11.21 -8.76
N PHE A 13 13.45 -12.05 -8.42
CA PHE A 13 13.11 -12.33 -7.03
C PHE A 13 14.30 -12.90 -6.24
N GLU A 14 15.03 -13.88 -6.79
CA GLU A 14 16.18 -14.49 -6.10
C GLU A 14 17.33 -13.52 -5.89
N LYS A 15 17.49 -12.53 -6.78
CA LYS A 15 18.48 -11.47 -6.65
C LYS A 15 18.08 -10.41 -5.62
N GLU A 16 16.81 -9.98 -5.63
CA GLU A 16 16.34 -8.86 -4.80
C GLU A 16 15.85 -9.29 -3.41
N ALA A 17 15.47 -10.55 -3.25
CA ALA A 17 14.89 -11.11 -2.04
C ALA A 17 15.56 -12.44 -1.63
N PRO A 18 16.89 -12.51 -1.50
CA PRO A 18 17.60 -13.75 -1.18
C PRO A 18 17.14 -14.32 0.16
N GLY A 19 16.72 -15.59 0.16
CA GLY A 19 16.27 -16.30 1.36
C GLY A 19 14.91 -15.88 1.91
N LYS A 20 14.17 -14.98 1.24
CA LYS A 20 12.84 -14.54 1.68
C LYS A 20 11.77 -15.60 1.43
N GLN A 21 10.81 -15.69 2.35
CA GLN A 21 9.73 -16.67 2.34
C GLN A 21 8.38 -16.03 2.68
N PRO A 22 7.25 -16.74 2.52
CA PRO A 22 5.94 -16.25 2.95
C PRO A 22 5.95 -15.82 4.42
N GLY A 23 5.31 -14.69 4.72
CA GLY A 23 5.35 -14.00 6.01
C GLY A 23 6.39 -12.88 6.10
N ASP A 24 7.48 -12.94 5.33
CA ASP A 24 8.46 -11.85 5.30
C ASP A 24 7.94 -10.63 4.55
N VAL A 25 8.37 -9.44 4.95
CA VAL A 25 8.17 -8.22 4.15
C VAL A 25 9.41 -7.94 3.29
N LEU A 26 9.20 -7.76 1.99
CA LEU A 26 10.20 -7.21 1.07
C LEU A 26 9.91 -5.71 0.88
N PRO A 27 10.76 -4.78 1.34
CA PRO A 27 10.51 -3.34 1.28
C PRO A 27 10.73 -2.73 -0.12
N MET A 28 10.22 -3.40 -1.14
CA MET A 28 10.28 -2.98 -2.54
C MET A 28 9.52 -1.68 -2.77
N ASP A 29 10.12 -0.74 -3.48
CA ASP A 29 9.53 0.56 -3.82
C ASP A 29 9.58 0.86 -5.33
N ARG A 30 10.06 -0.10 -6.13
CA ARG A 30 10.23 0.06 -7.57
C ARG A 30 9.88 -1.22 -8.31
N TYR A 31 9.20 -1.09 -9.44
CA TYR A 31 9.00 -2.15 -10.40
C TYR A 31 9.52 -1.71 -11.77
N ARG A 32 10.51 -2.43 -12.29
CA ARG A 32 11.17 -2.10 -13.57
C ARG A 32 10.42 -2.71 -14.74
N SER A 33 9.61 -1.92 -15.43
CA SER A 33 8.89 -2.36 -16.63
C SER A 33 8.37 -1.18 -17.43
N ASN A 34 8.62 -1.21 -18.75
CA ASN A 34 8.12 -0.23 -19.72
C ASN A 34 6.92 -0.79 -20.52
N SER A 35 6.21 -1.76 -19.95
CA SER A 35 5.07 -2.39 -20.60
C SER A 35 3.90 -1.42 -20.76
N LYS A 36 3.41 -1.26 -21.99
CA LYS A 36 2.24 -0.42 -22.30
C LYS A 36 0.97 -0.86 -21.57
N TYR A 37 0.88 -2.14 -21.19
CA TYR A 37 -0.25 -2.65 -20.40
C TYR A 37 -0.36 -2.00 -19.02
N LEU A 38 0.69 -1.35 -18.52
CA LEU A 38 0.70 -0.64 -17.24
C LEU A 38 0.29 0.84 -17.36
N GLU A 39 0.11 1.38 -18.57
CA GLU A 39 -0.32 2.77 -18.80
C GLU A 39 -1.54 3.20 -17.96
N PRO A 40 -2.55 2.34 -17.69
CA PRO A 40 -3.66 2.73 -16.81
C PRO A 40 -3.23 3.20 -15.41
N LEU A 41 -2.11 2.70 -14.87
CA LEU A 41 -1.58 3.10 -13.56
C LEU A 41 -1.09 4.55 -13.51
N ALA A 42 -0.93 5.22 -14.65
CA ALA A 42 -0.57 6.65 -14.72
C ALA A 42 -1.66 7.54 -14.09
N GLN A 43 -2.90 7.05 -14.03
CA GLN A 43 -4.03 7.72 -13.37
C GLN A 43 -4.07 7.45 -11.84
N GLY A 44 -3.02 6.85 -11.29
CA GLY A 44 -2.98 6.31 -9.93
C GLY A 44 -3.40 4.84 -9.89
N GLY A 45 -3.50 4.26 -8.69
CA GLY A 45 -3.86 2.86 -8.49
C GLY A 45 -2.81 2.05 -7.74
N ARG A 46 -2.89 0.73 -7.87
CA ARG A 46 -2.02 -0.22 -7.17
C ARG A 46 -1.48 -1.28 -8.12
N LEU A 47 -0.25 -1.70 -7.85
CA LEU A 47 0.43 -2.75 -8.61
C LEU A 47 0.74 -3.93 -7.69
N PHE A 48 0.12 -5.07 -7.98
CA PHE A 48 0.26 -6.34 -7.29
C PHE A 48 1.36 -7.14 -7.98
N LEU A 49 2.49 -7.29 -7.29
CA LEU A 49 3.63 -8.00 -7.82
C LEU A 49 3.61 -9.43 -7.32
N VAL A 50 3.58 -10.37 -8.25
CA VAL A 50 3.59 -11.80 -7.95
C VAL A 50 4.85 -12.47 -8.47
N THR A 51 5.21 -13.62 -7.92
CA THR A 51 6.23 -14.49 -8.50
C THR A 51 5.75 -15.94 -8.45
N VAL A 52 6.27 -16.78 -9.35
CA VAL A 52 5.97 -18.21 -9.40
C VAL A 52 7.19 -18.97 -8.90
N ARG A 53 7.03 -19.72 -7.80
CA ARG A 53 8.11 -20.43 -7.13
C ARG A 53 8.11 -21.94 -7.43
N PRO A 54 9.28 -22.55 -7.66
CA PRO A 54 9.41 -24.01 -7.71
C PRO A 54 9.23 -24.62 -6.30
N PRO A 55 8.96 -25.94 -6.18
CA PRO A 55 8.82 -26.90 -7.28
C PRO A 55 7.41 -26.98 -7.91
N ASN A 56 6.37 -26.51 -7.23
CA ASN A 56 4.97 -26.79 -7.59
C ASN A 56 4.23 -25.58 -8.19
N GLU A 57 4.95 -24.66 -8.84
CA GLU A 57 4.38 -23.41 -9.38
C GLU A 57 3.60 -22.60 -8.35
N ALA A 58 4.14 -22.49 -7.13
CA ALA A 58 3.46 -21.74 -6.07
C ALA A 58 3.39 -20.25 -6.47
N LEU A 59 2.18 -19.68 -6.47
CA LEU A 59 1.96 -18.27 -6.81
C LEU A 59 2.08 -17.44 -5.54
N TRP A 60 3.15 -16.67 -5.42
CA TRP A 60 3.35 -15.81 -4.25
C TRP A 60 3.07 -14.36 -4.62
N LEU A 61 2.25 -13.67 -3.83
CA LEU A 61 2.27 -12.22 -3.75
C LEU A 61 3.57 -11.80 -3.09
N VAL A 62 4.30 -10.88 -3.72
CA VAL A 62 5.60 -10.39 -3.24
C VAL A 62 5.48 -8.98 -2.67
N ALA A 63 4.68 -8.14 -3.31
CA ALA A 63 4.48 -6.75 -2.89
C ALA A 63 3.17 -6.18 -3.46
N VAL A 64 2.65 -5.16 -2.79
CA VAL A 64 1.61 -4.28 -3.32
C VAL A 64 2.15 -2.86 -3.31
N LEU A 65 2.36 -2.30 -4.50
CA LEU A 65 2.92 -0.97 -4.68
C LEU A 65 1.81 0.06 -4.84
N GLU A 66 1.88 1.13 -4.05
CA GLU A 66 0.89 2.22 -4.02
C GLU A 66 1.55 3.59 -4.12
N GLY A 67 0.79 4.60 -4.54
CA GLY A 67 1.32 5.95 -4.77
C GLY A 67 2.28 5.97 -5.96
N LEU A 68 1.88 5.26 -7.01
CA LEU A 68 2.68 5.00 -8.20
C LEU A 68 3.01 6.28 -8.96
N LYS A 69 4.27 6.37 -9.42
CA LYS A 69 4.77 7.38 -10.35
C LYS A 69 5.64 6.68 -11.38
N SER A 70 5.39 6.92 -12.66
CA SER A 70 6.24 6.39 -13.73
C SER A 70 7.52 7.24 -13.87
N ASP A 71 8.61 6.57 -14.22
CA ASP A 71 9.88 7.16 -14.66
C ASP A 71 10.46 6.36 -15.84
N GLU A 72 11.66 6.71 -16.30
CA GLU A 72 12.32 6.05 -17.44
C GLU A 72 12.66 4.56 -17.18
N GLU A 73 12.76 4.16 -15.90
CA GLU A 73 13.10 2.79 -15.51
C GLU A 73 11.87 1.93 -15.19
N GLY A 74 10.68 2.52 -15.09
CA GLY A 74 9.41 1.85 -14.83
C GLY A 74 8.55 2.63 -13.83
N TRP A 75 8.22 1.99 -12.71
CA TRP A 75 7.27 2.52 -11.72
C TRP A 75 7.91 2.62 -10.34
N ARG A 76 7.81 3.79 -9.70
CA ARG A 76 8.18 4.03 -8.30
C ARG A 76 6.94 4.16 -7.42
N ALA A 77 7.06 3.74 -6.17
CA ALA A 77 5.98 3.71 -5.20
C ALA A 77 6.50 4.03 -3.80
N ARG A 78 5.58 4.05 -2.83
CA ARG A 78 5.96 3.92 -1.42
C ARG A 78 6.54 2.52 -1.16
N SER A 79 7.43 2.40 -0.19
CA SER A 79 8.01 1.10 0.20
C SER A 79 6.92 0.13 0.67
N ASN A 80 6.93 -1.07 0.10
CA ASN A 80 5.97 -2.13 0.37
C ASN A 80 6.01 -2.55 1.86
N ARG A 81 4.82 -2.85 2.37
CA ARG A 81 4.61 -3.37 3.72
C ARG A 81 3.80 -4.66 3.75
N VAL A 82 3.29 -5.09 2.60
CA VAL A 82 2.51 -6.32 2.49
C VAL A 82 3.48 -7.51 2.57
N PRO A 83 3.23 -8.48 3.48
CA PRO A 83 4.06 -9.66 3.57
C PRO A 83 3.93 -10.52 2.31
N ILE A 84 5.02 -11.20 1.97
CA ILE A 84 5.01 -12.22 0.95
C ILE A 84 3.96 -13.26 1.34
N THR A 85 3.07 -13.59 0.43
CA THR A 85 1.89 -14.43 0.75
C THR A 85 1.72 -15.49 -0.33
N ASP A 86 1.54 -16.73 0.08
CA ASP A 86 1.21 -17.81 -0.85
C ASP A 86 -0.27 -17.71 -1.26
N LEU A 87 -0.50 -17.37 -2.53
CA LEU A 87 -1.82 -17.25 -3.16
C LEU A 87 -2.19 -18.50 -3.97
N THR A 88 -1.45 -19.60 -3.89
CA THR A 88 -1.65 -20.78 -4.76
C THR A 88 -3.08 -21.32 -4.66
N ALA A 89 -3.65 -21.36 -3.45
CA ALA A 89 -5.02 -21.82 -3.22
C ALA A 89 -6.09 -20.88 -3.83
N LEU A 90 -5.73 -19.63 -4.16
CA LEU A 90 -6.63 -18.64 -4.76
C LEU A 90 -6.64 -18.65 -6.28
N ILE A 91 -5.69 -19.33 -6.93
CA ILE A 91 -5.62 -19.44 -8.40
C ILE A 91 -6.97 -19.79 -9.04
N PRO A 92 -7.75 -20.77 -8.53
CA PRO A 92 -9.05 -21.13 -9.12
C PRO A 92 -10.13 -20.06 -8.94
N GLN A 93 -9.94 -19.08 -8.08
CA GLN A 93 -10.90 -18.02 -7.76
C GLN A 93 -10.61 -16.72 -8.52
N ILE A 94 -9.35 -16.48 -8.90
CA ILE A 94 -8.94 -15.28 -9.64
C ILE A 94 -9.60 -15.26 -11.02
N ARG A 95 -10.27 -14.16 -11.38
CA ARG A 95 -10.96 -14.00 -12.67
C ARG A 95 -10.39 -12.92 -13.59
N PHE A 96 -9.68 -11.94 -13.02
CA PHE A 96 -9.29 -10.68 -13.67
C PHE A 96 -10.51 -9.88 -14.18
N GLU A 97 -10.28 -8.63 -14.56
CA GLU A 97 -11.32 -7.82 -15.25
C GLU A 97 -11.87 -8.52 -16.52
N SER A 98 -11.04 -9.36 -17.16
CA SER A 98 -11.45 -10.12 -18.35
C SER A 98 -12.40 -11.29 -18.08
N GLY A 99 -12.60 -11.70 -16.82
CA GLY A 99 -13.41 -12.86 -16.43
C GLY A 99 -12.79 -14.25 -16.73
N LYS A 100 -11.70 -14.32 -17.51
CA LYS A 100 -11.10 -15.59 -17.97
C LYS A 100 -10.29 -16.34 -16.91
N GLY A 101 -9.87 -15.64 -15.85
CA GLY A 101 -8.98 -16.16 -14.82
C GLY A 101 -7.59 -16.55 -15.33
N ILE A 102 -6.91 -17.41 -14.56
CA ILE A 102 -5.58 -17.92 -14.90
C ILE A 102 -5.74 -19.21 -15.72
N GLN A 103 -5.51 -19.10 -17.02
CA GLN A 103 -5.46 -20.23 -17.95
C GLN A 103 -3.99 -20.58 -18.20
N ALA A 104 -3.45 -21.49 -17.39
CA ALA A 104 -2.09 -21.97 -17.54
C ALA A 104 -2.08 -23.50 -17.60
N ALA A 105 -1.34 -24.06 -18.55
CA ALA A 105 -0.99 -25.47 -18.51
C ALA A 105 -0.04 -25.74 -17.33
N LYS A 106 0.00 -26.99 -16.86
CA LYS A 106 0.97 -27.42 -15.85
C LYS A 106 2.40 -27.11 -16.32
N GLY A 107 3.17 -26.42 -15.49
CA GLY A 107 4.53 -25.95 -15.78
C GLY A 107 4.62 -24.61 -16.51
N ALA A 108 3.49 -23.98 -16.86
CA ALA A 108 3.44 -22.76 -17.65
C ALA A 108 2.87 -21.54 -16.91
N LEU A 109 2.65 -21.60 -15.59
CA LEU A 109 2.05 -20.51 -14.82
C LEU A 109 2.87 -19.22 -14.93
N GLY A 110 4.19 -19.30 -14.76
CA GLY A 110 5.08 -18.14 -14.87
C GLY A 110 5.05 -17.49 -16.26
N MET A 111 4.92 -18.29 -17.33
CA MET A 111 4.80 -17.78 -18.70
C MET A 111 3.43 -17.12 -18.94
N SER A 112 2.35 -17.71 -18.43
CA SER A 112 0.98 -17.18 -18.59
C SER A 112 0.81 -15.77 -17.98
N LEU A 113 1.61 -15.44 -16.96
CA LEU A 113 1.54 -14.18 -16.23
C LEU A 113 2.53 -13.10 -16.71
N GLN A 114 3.28 -13.33 -17.80
CA GLN A 114 4.27 -12.36 -18.32
C GLN A 114 3.65 -11.02 -18.71
N THR A 115 2.43 -11.02 -19.25
CA THR A 115 1.71 -9.80 -19.58
C THR A 115 0.95 -9.30 -18.35
N PRO A 116 1.16 -8.04 -17.90
CA PRO A 116 0.39 -7.47 -16.83
C PRO A 116 -1.12 -7.53 -17.09
N ARG A 117 -1.92 -7.82 -16.06
CA ARG A 117 -3.37 -8.00 -16.17
C ARG A 117 -4.10 -7.08 -15.20
N ALA A 118 -5.21 -6.50 -15.64
CA ALA A 118 -6.10 -5.77 -14.74
C ALA A 118 -6.81 -6.75 -13.79
N LEU A 119 -6.74 -6.48 -12.49
CA LEU A 119 -7.48 -7.19 -11.46
C LEU A 119 -8.88 -6.60 -11.35
N SER A 120 -9.87 -7.48 -11.19
CA SER A 120 -11.18 -7.02 -10.71
C SER A 120 -11.07 -6.55 -9.26
N ALA A 121 -11.98 -5.69 -8.82
CA ALA A 121 -12.02 -5.26 -7.42
C ALA A 121 -12.12 -6.46 -6.44
N ALA A 122 -12.88 -7.50 -6.83
CA ALA A 122 -13.03 -8.73 -6.04
C ALA A 122 -11.72 -9.54 -5.98
N ASP A 123 -10.99 -9.66 -7.08
CA ASP A 123 -9.69 -10.36 -7.07
C ASP A 123 -8.66 -9.62 -6.23
N ALA A 124 -8.61 -8.29 -6.36
CA ALA A 124 -7.73 -7.45 -5.56
C ALA A 124 -8.04 -7.66 -4.07
N GLU A 125 -9.30 -7.51 -3.66
CA GLU A 125 -9.71 -7.72 -2.27
C GLU A 125 -9.37 -9.14 -1.77
N LEU A 126 -9.61 -10.17 -2.57
CA LEU A 126 -9.29 -11.56 -2.24
C LEU A 126 -7.79 -11.74 -1.94
N MET A 127 -6.90 -11.21 -2.79
CA MET A 127 -5.45 -11.29 -2.57
C MET A 127 -5.01 -10.56 -1.31
N LEU A 128 -5.63 -9.42 -1.04
CA LEU A 128 -5.31 -8.56 0.11
C LEU A 128 -5.77 -9.17 1.42
N GLN A 129 -6.95 -9.79 1.44
CA GLN A 129 -7.43 -10.55 2.58
C GLN A 129 -6.50 -11.74 2.87
N ALA A 130 -6.06 -12.47 1.85
CA ALA A 130 -5.11 -13.57 1.99
C ALA A 130 -3.74 -13.11 2.52
N ALA A 131 -3.31 -11.89 2.18
CA ALA A 131 -2.06 -11.30 2.67
C ALA A 131 -2.13 -10.83 4.15
N GLY A 132 -3.00 -11.44 4.94
CA GLY A 132 -3.22 -11.12 6.35
C GLY A 132 -4.03 -9.85 6.57
N GLY A 133 -4.69 -9.32 5.52
CA GLY A 133 -5.47 -8.10 5.63
C GLY A 133 -4.68 -6.96 6.27
N ALA A 134 -3.36 -6.89 6.03
CA ALA A 134 -2.55 -5.76 6.45
C ALA A 134 -3.31 -4.52 6.00
N ASN A 135 -3.76 -3.68 6.93
CA ASN A 135 -4.68 -2.59 6.68
C ASN A 135 -4.20 -1.76 5.48
N LEU A 136 -4.74 -2.03 4.29
CA LEU A 136 -4.56 -1.19 3.11
C LEU A 136 -5.37 0.10 3.24
N SER A 137 -6.11 0.23 4.34
CA SER A 137 -6.65 1.48 4.84
C SER A 137 -5.58 2.38 5.45
N GLY A 138 -4.41 2.49 4.81
CA GLY A 138 -3.31 3.33 5.26
C GLY A 138 -2.85 3.05 6.70
N PRO A 139 -1.99 3.91 7.26
CA PRO A 139 -1.64 3.80 8.67
C PRO A 139 -2.89 3.92 9.56
N THR A 140 -2.96 3.11 10.62
CA THR A 140 -4.01 3.15 11.63
C THR A 140 -4.04 4.53 12.27
N ASN A 141 -5.11 5.28 12.03
CA ASN A 141 -5.31 6.60 12.62
C ASN A 141 -5.64 6.48 14.11
N LEU A 142 -4.74 6.99 14.95
CA LEU A 142 -4.84 6.99 16.41
C LEU A 142 -5.58 8.20 16.99
N THR A 143 -6.06 9.10 16.14
CA THR A 143 -6.77 10.29 16.59
C THR A 143 -8.14 9.87 17.14
N ALA A 144 -8.36 10.12 18.43
CA ALA A 144 -9.62 9.79 19.09
C ALA A 144 -10.77 10.64 18.54
N HIS A 145 -11.99 10.09 18.58
CA HIS A 145 -13.17 10.88 18.29
C HIS A 145 -13.48 11.82 19.47
N GLU A 146 -13.79 13.06 19.16
CA GLU A 146 -14.29 14.05 20.11
C GLU A 146 -15.73 14.39 19.70
N GLU A 147 -16.68 14.34 20.64
CA GLU A 147 -18.11 14.56 20.38
C GLU A 147 -18.44 16.04 20.10
N HIS A 148 -17.75 16.96 20.79
CA HIS A 148 -17.98 18.40 20.68
C HIS A 148 -16.67 19.19 20.49
N PRO A 149 -15.92 18.94 19.41
CA PRO A 149 -14.62 19.56 19.24
C PRO A 149 -14.78 21.00 18.75
N LYS A 150 -13.91 21.89 19.22
CA LYS A 150 -13.83 23.28 18.72
C LYS A 150 -13.25 23.38 17.30
N LEU A 151 -12.62 22.30 16.83
CA LEU A 151 -12.05 22.13 15.50
C LEU A 151 -12.60 20.85 14.88
N ALA A 152 -12.58 20.70 13.56
CA ALA A 152 -13.09 19.46 12.94
C ALA A 152 -12.31 18.23 13.45
N CYS A 153 -13.05 17.18 13.86
CA CYS A 153 -12.47 15.97 14.42
C CYS A 153 -11.64 15.22 13.37
N LEU A 154 -10.43 14.81 13.73
CA LEU A 154 -9.50 14.13 12.80
C LEU A 154 -9.46 12.61 13.00
N CYS A 155 -10.45 12.03 13.68
CA CYS A 155 -10.56 10.58 13.85
C CYS A 155 -10.82 9.88 12.51
N ARG A 156 -10.67 8.55 12.48
CA ARG A 156 -10.89 7.72 11.28
C ARG A 156 -12.22 8.01 10.58
N ARG A 157 -13.30 8.25 11.33
CA ARG A 157 -14.65 8.50 10.81
C ARG A 157 -14.83 9.92 10.24
N CYS A 158 -14.20 10.91 10.86
CA CYS A 158 -14.42 12.33 10.55
C CYS A 158 -13.39 12.89 9.55
N LEU A 159 -12.20 12.28 9.47
CA LEU A 159 -11.10 12.74 8.62
C LEU A 159 -11.48 12.93 7.14
N PRO A 160 -12.24 12.03 6.47
CA PRO A 160 -12.59 12.20 5.06
C PRO A 160 -13.34 13.51 4.74
N ASN A 161 -14.08 14.04 5.72
CA ASN A 161 -14.84 15.29 5.59
C ASN A 161 -14.19 16.47 6.32
N SER A 162 -13.02 16.27 6.92
CA SER A 162 -12.31 17.32 7.65
C SER A 162 -11.50 18.17 6.68
N PRO A 163 -11.52 19.52 6.84
CA PRO A 163 -10.75 20.41 5.98
C PRO A 163 -9.24 20.29 6.25
N GLU A 164 -8.42 20.88 5.38
CA GLU A 164 -6.97 21.05 5.61
C GLU A 164 -6.66 22.24 6.54
N ARG A 165 -7.61 23.17 6.67
CA ARG A 165 -7.49 24.38 7.51
C ARG A 165 -8.76 24.57 8.33
N ALA A 166 -8.62 25.06 9.55
CA ALA A 166 -9.75 25.37 10.43
C ALA A 166 -9.44 26.60 11.29
N GLU A 167 -10.47 27.34 11.67
CA GLU A 167 -10.33 28.55 12.49
C GLU A 167 -11.17 28.43 13.76
N THR A 168 -10.60 28.82 14.90
CA THR A 168 -11.33 28.91 16.17
C THR A 168 -10.65 29.91 17.09
N GLY A 169 -11.44 30.70 17.83
CA GLY A 169 -10.89 31.67 18.79
C GLY A 169 -9.94 32.72 18.18
N GLY A 170 -10.11 33.08 16.90
CA GLY A 170 -9.25 34.04 16.19
C GLY A 170 -7.90 33.48 15.74
N LEU A 171 -7.67 32.17 15.89
CA LEU A 171 -6.46 31.49 15.44
C LEU A 171 -6.78 30.57 14.26
N THR A 172 -5.86 30.51 13.29
CA THR A 172 -5.93 29.60 12.16
C THR A 172 -5.04 28.38 12.41
N PHE A 173 -5.56 27.21 12.07
CA PHE A 173 -4.89 25.93 12.24
C PHE A 173 -4.78 25.21 10.90
N VAL A 174 -3.64 24.54 10.69
CA VAL A 174 -3.39 23.66 9.55
C VAL A 174 -3.37 22.21 10.02
N ARG A 175 -3.96 21.32 9.24
CA ARG A 175 -3.97 19.89 9.53
C ARG A 175 -2.58 19.32 9.33
N SER A 176 -2.05 18.67 10.36
CA SER A 176 -0.74 18.06 10.38
C SER A 176 -0.83 16.59 10.78
N LYS A 177 0.25 15.83 10.54
CA LYS A 177 0.32 14.42 10.92
C LYS A 177 1.74 13.97 11.28
N VAL A 178 1.82 12.96 12.13
CA VAL A 178 3.04 12.16 12.34
C VAL A 178 2.75 10.68 12.13
N GLU A 179 3.73 9.95 11.62
CA GLU A 179 3.64 8.51 11.36
C GLU A 179 4.74 7.78 12.16
N THR A 180 4.38 6.66 12.79
CA THR A 180 5.30 5.71 13.47
C THR A 180 4.92 4.28 13.09
N GLY A 181 5.76 3.58 12.32
CA GLY A 181 5.42 2.25 11.82
C GLY A 181 4.08 2.28 11.05
N GLU A 182 3.11 1.49 11.49
CA GLU A 182 1.76 1.40 10.91
C GLU A 182 0.74 2.35 11.54
N LYS A 183 1.16 3.28 12.40
CA LYS A 183 0.26 4.19 13.12
C LYS A 183 0.46 5.62 12.62
N VAL A 184 -0.64 6.37 12.48
CA VAL A 184 -0.64 7.81 12.18
C VAL A 184 -1.42 8.55 13.25
N LEU A 185 -0.94 9.73 13.62
CA LEU A 185 -1.68 10.67 14.46
C LEU A 185 -1.86 11.97 13.68
N TYR A 186 -3.11 12.38 13.50
CA TYR A 186 -3.45 13.68 12.94
C TYR A 186 -3.68 14.68 14.07
N TYR A 187 -3.29 15.93 13.85
CA TYR A 187 -3.48 17.00 14.82
C TYR A 187 -3.58 18.35 14.12
N TRP A 188 -4.17 19.32 14.82
CA TRP A 188 -4.22 20.72 14.38
C TRP A 188 -2.98 21.46 14.87
N LEU A 189 -2.24 22.06 13.93
CA LEU A 189 -1.08 22.90 14.20
C LEU A 189 -1.48 24.37 14.01
N PRO A 190 -1.28 25.27 14.99
CA PRO A 190 -1.43 26.70 14.76
C PRO A 190 -0.60 27.15 13.56
N GLU A 191 -1.20 27.89 12.63
CA GLU A 191 -0.53 28.28 11.38
C GLU A 191 0.73 29.11 11.64
N GLU A 192 0.74 29.92 12.71
CA GLU A 192 1.92 30.68 13.17
C GLU A 192 3.12 29.79 13.51
N LEU A 193 2.91 28.54 13.91
CA LEU A 193 3.97 27.57 14.22
C LEU A 193 4.38 26.73 13.01
N SER A 194 3.90 27.04 11.80
CA SER A 194 4.23 26.28 10.60
C SER A 194 5.73 26.31 10.27
N ALA A 195 6.43 27.38 10.63
CA ALA A 195 7.89 27.49 10.47
C ALA A 195 8.63 26.41 11.30
N ASP A 196 8.09 26.06 12.46
CA ASP A 196 8.65 25.07 13.40
C ASP A 196 8.01 23.67 13.26
N ALA A 197 7.21 23.45 12.21
CA ALA A 197 6.42 22.22 12.03
C ALA A 197 7.27 20.94 12.13
N LYS A 198 8.53 20.98 11.66
CA LYS A 198 9.45 19.83 11.75
C LYS A 198 9.82 19.49 13.20
N VAL A 199 10.15 20.49 14.01
CA VAL A 199 10.53 20.32 15.42
C VAL A 199 9.33 19.84 16.23
N ILE A 200 8.15 20.40 15.96
CA ILE A 200 6.90 19.98 16.59
C ILE A 200 6.56 18.53 16.19
N ALA A 201 6.66 18.18 14.91
CA ALA A 201 6.43 16.81 14.44
C ALA A 201 7.40 15.80 15.08
N GLN A 202 8.67 16.16 15.32
CA GLN A 202 9.60 15.31 16.06
C GLN A 202 9.15 15.09 17.51
N SER A 203 8.70 16.15 18.19
CA SER A 203 8.20 16.08 19.56
C SER A 203 6.95 15.21 19.67
N VAL A 204 5.97 15.40 18.77
CA VAL A 204 4.74 14.59 18.71
C VAL A 204 5.07 13.14 18.39
N ARG A 205 5.98 12.87 17.44
CA ARG A 205 6.44 11.51 17.13
C ARG A 205 7.08 10.84 18.35
N GLY A 206 7.92 11.57 19.09
CA GLY A 206 8.55 11.06 20.31
C GLY A 206 7.53 10.69 21.39
N ALA A 207 6.49 11.51 21.57
CA ALA A 207 5.38 11.19 22.47
C ALA A 207 4.58 9.96 22.02
N LEU A 208 4.32 9.84 20.72
CA LEU A 208 3.61 8.71 20.12
C LEU A 208 4.38 7.39 20.31
N ALA A 209 5.69 7.40 20.06
CA ALA A 209 6.55 6.23 20.23
C ALA A 209 6.57 5.74 21.69
N ARG A 210 6.61 6.64 22.67
CA ARG A 210 6.55 6.28 24.10
C ARG A 210 5.23 5.61 24.49
N ARG A 211 4.11 6.08 23.95
CA ARG A 211 2.78 5.51 24.22
C ARG A 211 2.51 4.21 23.47
N ALA A 212 3.16 3.99 22.33
CA ALA A 212 2.97 2.79 21.52
C ALA A 212 3.77 1.57 22.01
N ASN A 213 4.73 1.77 22.92
CA ASN A 213 5.56 0.73 23.56
C ASN A 213 5.09 0.41 25.01
N LEU A 214 3.90 0.88 25.40
CA LEU A 214 3.16 0.47 26.60
C LEU A 214 1.99 -0.42 26.17
#